data_AF-A0A835TI05-F1
#
_entry.id   AF-A0A835TI05-F1
#
_cell.length_a   1.000
_cell.length_b   1.000
_cell.length_c   1.000
_cell.angle_alpha   90.00
_cell.angle_beta   90.00
_cell.angle_gamma   90.00
#
_symmetry.space_group_name_H-M   'P 1'
#
loop_
_entity.id
_entity.type
_entity.pdbx_description
1 polymer ?
#
loop_
_entity_poly.entity_id
_entity_poly.type
_entity_poly.pdbx_seq_one_letter_code
_entity_poly.pdbx_strand_id
1 'polypeptide(L)'
;MEEAKELTSSSLSQGLTHHGPDPDDIPKSPPGSPNSSTRKACYAVLQSWASKKFMTGCVVLFPVAVTFLVTWWFIQFVDGFFSPIYAHLGIDIFGLGFVTSIIFILFIGIFASSWLGATVFLVGEWFIKRMPFVKHLYSASKQISSAISPDQNTTAFKEVAIIRHPRHGEYAFGFITSSLVLQRENGDEELCSVYVPTNHLYIGDVFLVNSEEIIRPNLSVREGIEIIVSIGMTMPQVLSPIDRLPHPSNRLPLNRV
;
A
#
# COMPACT_ATOMS: atom_id res chain seq x y z
N MET A 1 10.47 -3.79 -58.82
CA MET A 1 10.47 -5.15 -58.27
C MET A 1 9.10 -5.39 -57.66
N GLU A 2 8.02 -5.55 -58.43
CA GLU A 2 7.82 -6.54 -59.53
C GLU A 2 7.91 -7.95 -58.91
N GLU A 3 6.91 -8.82 -58.88
CA GLU A 3 5.82 -9.18 -59.82
C GLU A 3 4.90 -10.15 -59.02
N ALA A 4 3.56 -10.06 -58.87
CA ALA A 4 2.44 -10.27 -59.79
C ALA A 4 2.35 -11.64 -60.51
N LYS A 5 1.19 -12.33 -60.30
CA LYS A 5 0.53 -13.37 -61.14
C LYS A 5 1.26 -14.74 -61.27
N GLU A 6 0.58 -15.88 -61.44
CA GLU A 6 -0.59 -16.16 -62.27
C GLU A 6 -1.33 -17.45 -61.84
N LEU A 7 -2.65 -17.45 -62.10
CA LEU A 7 -3.49 -18.64 -62.27
C LEU A 7 -2.92 -19.49 -63.44
N THR A 8 -3.21 -20.79 -63.60
CA THR A 8 -4.26 -21.23 -64.53
C THR A 8 -4.28 -22.76 -64.62
N SER A 9 -5.46 -23.22 -64.97
CA SER A 9 -6.07 -24.53 -65.13
C SER A 9 -5.39 -25.60 -66.01
N SER A 10 -5.61 -26.85 -65.58
CA SER A 10 -6.23 -28.00 -66.28
C SER A 10 -5.75 -28.54 -67.65
N SER A 11 -6.02 -29.85 -67.79
CA SER A 11 -6.14 -30.68 -69.01
C SER A 11 -4.81 -31.28 -69.52
N LEU A 12 -4.69 -32.50 -70.06
CA LEU A 12 -5.55 -33.69 -70.23
C LEU A 12 -4.66 -34.78 -70.88
N SER A 13 -4.97 -36.07 -70.64
CA SER A 13 -4.66 -37.25 -71.48
C SER A 13 -3.18 -37.72 -71.54
N GLN A 14 -2.82 -38.99 -71.75
CA GLN A 14 -3.51 -40.28 -71.94
C GLN A 14 -2.41 -41.38 -71.97
N GLY A 15 -2.79 -42.64 -71.70
CA GLY A 15 -2.02 -43.85 -72.04
C GLY A 15 -1.57 -44.64 -70.79
N LEU A 16 -1.79 -45.93 -70.64
CA LEU A 16 -2.16 -47.01 -71.56
C LEU A 16 -2.79 -48.16 -70.74
N THR A 17 -3.57 -48.99 -71.44
CA THR A 17 -4.48 -50.07 -71.02
C THR A 17 -3.85 -51.39 -70.53
N HIS A 18 -4.72 -52.22 -69.93
CA HIS A 18 -4.70 -53.70 -69.74
C HIS A 18 -3.88 -54.26 -68.56
N HIS A 19 -4.32 -55.24 -67.74
CA HIS A 19 -5.42 -56.22 -67.82
C HIS A 19 -5.63 -56.86 -66.41
N GLY A 20 -6.86 -57.23 -66.03
CA GLY A 20 -7.12 -58.33 -65.07
C GLY A 20 -7.89 -57.98 -63.78
N PRO A 21 -8.84 -58.83 -63.32
CA PRO A 21 -9.99 -58.42 -62.49
C PRO A 21 -9.78 -58.56 -60.97
N ASP A 22 -10.43 -57.67 -60.20
CA ASP A 22 -10.84 -57.87 -58.79
C ASP A 22 -11.92 -58.98 -58.74
N PRO A 23 -12.14 -59.72 -57.62
CA PRO A 23 -12.09 -59.20 -56.24
C PRO A 23 -11.44 -60.15 -55.22
N ASP A 24 -10.97 -59.63 -54.09
CA ASP A 24 -11.14 -60.24 -52.74
C ASP A 24 -10.45 -59.37 -51.66
N ASP A 25 -11.28 -58.86 -50.75
CA ASP A 25 -11.01 -58.53 -49.34
C ASP A 25 -9.76 -57.71 -48.94
N ILE A 26 -9.92 -56.38 -48.88
CA ILE A 26 -9.22 -55.55 -47.88
C ILE A 26 -10.25 -54.67 -47.14
N PRO A 27 -10.60 -54.98 -45.88
CA PRO A 27 -11.31 -54.02 -45.04
C PRO A 27 -10.40 -52.83 -44.76
N LYS A 28 -10.81 -51.64 -45.22
CA LYS A 28 -10.25 -50.36 -44.79
C LYS A 28 -10.28 -50.28 -43.25
N SER A 29 -9.10 -50.22 -42.64
CA SER A 29 -8.95 -49.83 -41.23
C SER A 29 -9.57 -48.44 -41.00
N PRO A 30 -10.39 -48.23 -39.94
CA PRO A 30 -11.03 -46.96 -39.68
C PRO A 30 -10.02 -45.90 -39.20
N PRO A 31 -10.29 -44.60 -39.41
CA PRO A 31 -9.40 -43.54 -38.95
C PRO A 31 -9.35 -43.49 -37.42
N GLY A 32 -8.14 -43.42 -36.86
CA GLY A 32 -7.89 -43.33 -35.42
C GLY A 32 -8.58 -42.14 -34.76
N SER A 33 -9.16 -42.38 -33.59
CA SER A 33 -10.01 -41.45 -32.84
C SER A 33 -9.32 -40.12 -32.48
N PRO A 34 -10.02 -38.97 -32.48
CA PRO A 34 -9.49 -37.66 -32.08
C PRO A 34 -9.52 -37.42 -30.54
N ASN A 35 -9.72 -38.44 -29.72
CA ASN A 35 -10.20 -38.26 -28.34
C ASN A 35 -9.10 -37.99 -27.30
N SER A 36 -7.81 -38.13 -27.66
CA SER A 36 -6.69 -37.95 -26.74
C SER A 36 -6.19 -36.50 -26.62
N SER A 37 -6.34 -35.70 -27.68
CA SER A 37 -5.93 -34.29 -27.73
C SER A 37 -6.88 -33.39 -26.94
N THR A 38 -8.18 -33.57 -27.13
CA THR A 38 -9.23 -32.77 -26.49
C THR A 38 -9.28 -32.95 -24.97
N ARG A 39 -8.98 -34.16 -24.47
CA ARG A 39 -8.90 -34.43 -23.02
C ARG A 39 -7.75 -33.67 -22.36
N LYS A 40 -6.55 -33.71 -22.93
CA LYS A 40 -5.37 -33.02 -22.36
C LYS A 40 -5.54 -31.50 -22.36
N ALA A 41 -6.12 -30.94 -23.42
CA ALA A 41 -6.45 -29.51 -23.48
C ALA A 41 -7.51 -29.11 -22.45
N CYS A 42 -8.56 -29.92 -22.27
CA CYS A 42 -9.60 -29.67 -21.27
C CYS A 42 -9.05 -29.72 -19.83
N TYR A 43 -8.20 -30.71 -19.51
CA TYR A 43 -7.53 -30.78 -18.20
C TYR A 43 -6.61 -29.57 -17.96
N ALA A 44 -5.85 -29.13 -18.96
CA ALA A 44 -4.99 -27.96 -18.83
C ALA A 44 -5.79 -26.65 -18.61
N VAL A 45 -6.92 -26.49 -19.30
CA VAL A 45 -7.81 -25.32 -19.13
C VAL A 45 -8.54 -25.38 -17.78
N LEU A 46 -9.04 -26.54 -17.37
CA LEU A 46 -9.71 -26.73 -16.08
C LEU A 46 -8.73 -26.53 -14.91
N GLN A 47 -7.49 -27.03 -15.03
CA GLN A 47 -6.42 -26.83 -14.06
C GLN A 47 -6.00 -25.36 -13.98
N SER A 48 -5.91 -24.64 -15.10
CA SER A 48 -5.61 -23.21 -15.13
C SER A 48 -6.77 -22.37 -14.56
N TRP A 49 -8.02 -22.76 -14.79
CA TRP A 49 -9.19 -22.08 -14.24
C TRP A 49 -9.31 -22.31 -12.73
N ALA A 50 -9.14 -23.55 -12.27
CA ALA A 50 -9.15 -23.90 -10.86
C ALA A 50 -8.00 -23.24 -10.09
N SER A 51 -6.78 -23.22 -10.65
CA SER A 51 -5.63 -22.58 -10.01
C SER A 51 -5.79 -21.05 -9.91
N LYS A 52 -6.35 -20.40 -10.94
CA LYS A 52 -6.67 -18.96 -10.89
C LYS A 52 -7.70 -18.64 -9.80
N LYS A 53 -8.77 -19.42 -9.70
CA LYS A 53 -9.82 -19.22 -8.67
C LYS A 53 -9.33 -19.53 -7.26
N PHE A 54 -8.52 -20.58 -7.09
CA PHE A 54 -7.86 -20.91 -5.82
C PHE A 54 -6.89 -19.80 -5.39
N MET A 55 -6.06 -19.29 -6.31
CA MET A 55 -5.13 -18.20 -6.03
C MET A 55 -5.86 -16.91 -5.63
N THR A 56 -6.97 -16.57 -6.29
CA THR A 56 -7.83 -15.46 -5.85
C THR A 56 -8.41 -15.72 -4.46
N GLY A 57 -8.89 -16.92 -4.17
CA GLY A 57 -9.38 -17.31 -2.84
C GLY A 57 -8.30 -17.15 -1.76
N CYS A 58 -7.08 -17.61 -2.03
CA CYS A 58 -5.94 -17.43 -1.13
C CYS A 58 -5.59 -15.95 -0.92
N VAL A 59 -5.55 -15.14 -1.97
CA VAL A 59 -5.22 -13.71 -1.86
C VAL A 59 -6.27 -12.96 -1.03
N VAL A 60 -7.56 -13.29 -1.19
CA VAL A 60 -8.64 -12.67 -0.41
C VAL A 60 -8.63 -13.17 1.05
N LEU A 61 -8.36 -14.45 1.27
CA LEU A 61 -8.33 -15.04 2.62
C LEU A 61 -7.05 -14.71 3.39
N PHE A 62 -5.95 -14.43 2.68
CA PHE A 62 -4.63 -14.20 3.28
C PHE A 62 -4.64 -13.09 4.33
N PRO A 63 -5.16 -11.87 4.06
CA PRO A 63 -5.26 -10.82 5.09
C PRO A 63 -6.05 -11.26 6.32
N VAL A 64 -7.18 -11.96 6.13
CA VAL A 64 -8.04 -12.43 7.23
C VAL A 64 -7.36 -13.52 8.07
N ALA A 65 -6.68 -14.45 7.41
CA ALA A 65 -5.94 -15.50 8.09
C ALA A 65 -4.76 -14.93 8.89
N VAL A 66 -4.03 -13.96 8.32
CA VAL A 66 -2.91 -13.29 8.99
C VAL A 66 -3.40 -12.50 10.19
N THR A 67 -4.48 -11.72 10.07
CA THR A 67 -5.02 -10.96 11.22
C THR A 67 -5.49 -11.88 12.33
N PHE A 68 -6.18 -12.98 12.00
CA PHE A 68 -6.60 -13.98 12.98
C PHE A 68 -5.38 -14.63 13.67
N LEU A 69 -4.37 -15.04 12.91
CA LEU A 69 -3.17 -15.69 13.44
C LEU A 69 -2.40 -14.76 14.38
N VAL A 70 -2.20 -13.50 13.99
CA VAL A 70 -1.49 -12.51 14.81
C VAL A 70 -2.27 -12.20 16.08
N THR A 71 -3.59 -12.01 15.98
CA THR A 71 -4.45 -11.74 17.15
C THR A 71 -4.46 -12.92 18.11
N TRP A 72 -4.62 -14.14 17.58
CA TRP A 72 -4.58 -15.37 18.37
C TRP A 72 -3.23 -15.55 19.05
N TRP A 73 -2.13 -15.37 18.31
CA TRP A 73 -0.77 -15.46 18.85
C TRP A 73 -0.53 -14.44 19.98
N PHE A 74 -0.99 -13.21 19.81
CA PHE A 74 -0.85 -12.16 20.82
C PHE A 74 -1.64 -12.48 22.10
N ILE A 75 -2.90 -12.92 21.98
CA ILE A 75 -3.71 -13.32 23.15
C ILE A 75 -3.03 -14.47 23.89
N GLN A 76 -2.56 -15.51 23.18
CA GLN A 76 -1.86 -16.64 23.77
C GLN A 76 -0.54 -16.23 24.45
N PHE A 77 0.18 -15.26 23.88
CA PHE A 77 1.40 -14.72 24.49
C PHE A 77 1.09 -14.02 25.83
N VAL A 78 0.06 -13.17 25.87
CA VAL A 78 -0.37 -12.50 27.11
C VAL A 78 -0.89 -13.52 28.11
N ASP A 79 -1.72 -14.47 27.67
CA ASP A 79 -2.22 -15.56 28.51
C ASP A 79 -1.09 -16.39 29.11
N GLY A 80 -0.06 -16.71 28.33
CA GLY A 80 1.12 -17.41 28.83
C GLY A 80 1.87 -16.61 29.90
N PHE A 81 1.98 -15.30 29.73
CA PHE A 81 2.65 -14.42 30.70
C PHE A 81 1.88 -14.30 32.02
N PHE A 82 0.54 -14.25 31.96
CA PHE A 82 -0.33 -14.09 33.13
C PHE A 82 -0.92 -15.40 33.66
N SER A 83 -0.72 -16.53 32.97
CA SER A 83 -1.10 -17.89 33.39
C SER A 83 -0.78 -18.19 34.86
N PRO A 84 0.43 -17.91 35.40
CA PRO A 84 0.72 -18.18 36.81
C PRO A 84 -0.16 -17.38 37.78
N ILE A 85 -0.60 -16.18 37.38
CA ILE A 85 -1.48 -15.32 38.17
C ILE A 85 -2.93 -15.85 38.12
N TYR A 86 -3.40 -16.28 36.94
CA TYR A 86 -4.73 -16.88 36.78
C TYR A 86 -4.87 -18.19 37.55
N ALA A 87 -3.84 -19.03 37.53
CA ALA A 87 -3.81 -20.28 38.28
C ALA A 87 -3.91 -20.05 39.80
N HIS A 88 -3.30 -18.98 40.31
CA HIS A 88 -3.39 -18.62 41.73
C HIS A 88 -4.77 -18.06 42.12
N LEU A 89 -5.46 -17.41 41.18
CA LEU A 89 -6.80 -16.85 41.36
C LEU A 89 -7.92 -17.87 41.08
N GLY A 90 -7.61 -19.03 40.48
CA GLY A 90 -8.59 -20.07 40.16
C GLY A 90 -9.58 -19.70 39.05
N ILE A 91 -9.21 -18.78 38.17
CA ILE A 91 -10.09 -18.28 37.10
C ILE A 91 -9.71 -18.95 35.78
N ASP A 92 -10.58 -19.82 35.28
CA ASP A 92 -10.48 -20.38 33.93
C ASP A 92 -11.76 -20.04 33.16
N ILE A 93 -11.76 -18.86 32.54
CA ILE A 93 -12.91 -18.35 31.77
C ILE A 93 -12.45 -18.15 30.33
N PHE A 94 -13.19 -18.75 29.40
CA PHE A 94 -12.99 -18.54 27.98
C PHE A 94 -13.10 -17.05 27.63
N GLY A 95 -12.02 -16.46 27.08
CA GLY A 95 -11.95 -15.04 26.74
C GLY A 95 -11.26 -14.14 27.78
N LEU A 96 -10.81 -14.68 28.92
CA LEU A 96 -10.04 -13.92 29.92
C LEU A 96 -8.77 -13.31 29.32
N GLY A 97 -8.10 -14.03 28.41
CA GLY A 97 -6.91 -13.54 27.71
C GLY A 97 -7.13 -12.31 26.86
N PHE A 98 -8.31 -12.21 26.25
CA PHE A 98 -8.64 -11.02 25.47
C PHE A 98 -8.84 -9.79 26.37
N VAL A 99 -9.57 -9.95 27.47
CA VAL A 99 -9.82 -8.87 28.43
C VAL A 99 -8.53 -8.40 29.08
N THR A 100 -7.69 -9.35 29.51
CA THR A 100 -6.42 -9.07 30.18
C THR A 100 -5.41 -8.46 29.21
N SER A 101 -5.43 -8.83 27.93
CA SER A 101 -4.67 -8.16 26.87
C SER A 101 -5.05 -6.68 26.72
N ILE A 102 -6.35 -6.35 26.74
CA ILE A 102 -6.81 -4.95 26.69
C ILE A 102 -6.31 -4.16 27.90
N ILE A 103 -6.48 -4.72 29.10
CA ILE A 103 -6.03 -4.09 30.35
C ILE A 103 -4.51 -3.90 30.34
N PHE A 104 -3.77 -4.90 29.86
CA PHE A 104 -2.32 -4.86 29.76
C PHE A 104 -1.86 -3.75 28.80
N ILE A 105 -2.45 -3.65 27.61
CA ILE A 105 -2.14 -2.57 26.65
C ILE A 105 -2.41 -1.20 27.27
N LEU A 106 -3.56 -1.03 27.95
CA LEU A 106 -3.89 0.21 28.65
C LEU A 106 -2.87 0.55 29.72
N PHE A 107 -2.47 -0.46 30.52
CA PHE A 107 -1.46 -0.30 31.57
C PHE A 107 -0.09 0.10 30.99
N ILE A 108 0.35 -0.53 29.90
CA ILE A 108 1.57 -0.14 29.19
C ILE A 108 1.48 1.31 28.71
N GLY A 109 0.33 1.73 28.19
CA GLY A 109 0.10 3.12 27.75
C GLY A 109 0.25 4.11 28.91
N ILE A 110 -0.41 3.86 30.03
CA ILE A 110 -0.32 4.71 31.24
C ILE A 110 1.13 4.73 31.78
N PHE A 111 1.77 3.56 31.82
CA PHE A 111 3.15 3.44 32.27
C PHE A 111 4.11 4.22 31.36
N ALA A 112 3.95 4.13 30.05
CA ALA A 112 4.77 4.85 29.07
C ALA A 112 4.63 6.38 29.18
N SER A 113 3.45 6.88 29.54
CA SER A 113 3.22 8.32 29.79
C SER A 113 3.80 8.82 31.12
N SER A 114 4.22 7.92 32.01
CA SER A 114 4.86 8.28 33.28
C SER A 114 6.36 8.53 33.11
N TRP A 115 6.94 9.39 33.96
CA TRP A 115 8.37 9.72 33.95
C TRP A 115 9.27 8.47 34.08
N LEU A 116 8.83 7.50 34.90
CA LEU A 116 9.56 6.24 35.07
C LEU A 116 9.52 5.39 33.79
N GLY A 117 8.36 5.30 33.14
CA GLY A 117 8.23 4.56 31.89
C GLY A 117 9.03 5.20 30.76
N ALA A 118 8.98 6.53 30.63
CA ALA A 118 9.80 7.27 29.67
C ALA A 118 11.30 6.96 29.84
N THR A 119 11.79 6.91 31.07
CA THR A 119 13.19 6.59 31.38
C THR A 119 13.53 5.13 31.02
N VAL A 120 12.68 4.17 31.39
CA VAL A 120 12.88 2.75 31.07
C VAL A 120 12.87 2.51 29.55
N PHE A 121 11.94 3.13 28.83
CA PHE A 121 11.87 3.04 27.37
C PHE A 121 13.12 3.62 26.69
N LEU A 122 13.66 4.74 27.19
CA LEU A 122 14.90 5.33 26.67
C LEU A 122 16.10 4.39 26.82
N VAL A 123 16.25 3.75 27.98
CA VAL A 123 17.33 2.78 28.23
C VAL A 123 17.15 1.54 27.36
N GLY A 124 15.92 1.04 27.22
CA GLY A 124 15.61 -0.09 26.34
C GLY A 124 15.91 0.21 24.86
N GLU A 125 15.53 1.39 24.38
CA GLU A 125 15.86 1.84 23.04
C GLU A 125 17.37 1.92 22.81
N TRP A 126 18.12 2.42 23.79
CA TRP A 126 19.57 2.48 23.72
C TRP A 126 20.19 1.09 23.56
N PHE A 127 19.69 0.10 24.31
CA PHE A 127 20.15 -1.28 24.21
C PHE A 127 19.85 -1.91 22.83
N ILE A 128 18.62 -1.73 22.32
CA ILE A 128 18.21 -2.26 21.01
C ILE A 128 19.04 -1.65 19.89
N LYS A 129 19.32 -0.34 19.94
CA LYS A 129 20.12 0.38 18.94
C LYS A 129 21.58 -0.10 18.89
N ARG A 130 22.08 -0.77 19.95
CA ARG A 130 23.41 -1.35 20.00
C ARG A 130 23.53 -2.66 19.21
N MET A 131 22.41 -3.33 18.91
CA MET A 131 22.42 -4.60 18.17
C MET A 131 22.41 -4.37 16.65
N PRO A 132 23.42 -4.87 15.90
CA PRO A 132 23.65 -4.49 14.50
C PRO A 132 22.55 -4.91 13.51
N PHE A 133 21.67 -5.85 13.85
CA PHE A 133 20.52 -6.26 13.01
C PHE A 133 19.17 -5.76 13.54
N VAL A 134 18.94 -5.88 14.86
CA VAL A 134 17.66 -5.51 15.49
C VAL A 134 17.40 -4.00 15.40
N LYS A 135 18.46 -3.18 15.41
CA LYS A 135 18.33 -1.71 15.29
C LYS A 135 17.57 -1.29 14.03
N HIS A 136 17.81 -1.94 12.89
CA HIS A 136 17.20 -1.55 11.62
C HIS A 136 15.70 -1.85 11.62
N LEU A 137 15.33 -3.04 12.10
CA LEU A 137 13.93 -3.44 12.21
C LEU A 137 13.16 -2.58 13.23
N TYR A 138 13.75 -2.37 14.41
CA TYR A 138 13.15 -1.53 15.44
C TYR A 138 12.98 -0.08 14.98
N SER A 139 14.00 0.50 14.33
CA SER A 139 13.92 1.85 13.79
C SER A 139 12.84 2.00 12.72
N ALA A 140 12.68 1.03 11.82
CA ALA A 140 11.60 1.03 10.82
C ALA A 140 10.21 0.97 11.48
N SER A 141 10.02 0.08 12.45
CA SER A 141 8.74 -0.01 13.19
C SER A 141 8.44 1.27 13.99
N LYS A 142 9.46 1.85 14.65
CA LYS A 142 9.31 3.09 15.43
C LYS A 142 8.96 4.27 14.54
N GLN A 143 9.55 4.36 13.36
CA GLN A 143 9.22 5.37 12.36
C GLN A 143 7.73 5.31 12.00
N ILE A 144 7.24 4.15 11.57
CA ILE A 144 5.82 3.96 11.24
C ILE A 144 4.92 4.33 12.42
N SER A 145 5.26 3.90 13.63
CA SER A 145 4.51 4.24 14.86
C SER A 145 4.51 5.74 15.15
N SER A 146 5.64 6.44 14.96
CA SER A 146 5.75 7.89 15.18
C SER A 146 4.93 8.70 14.18
N ALA A 147 4.76 8.21 12.95
CA ALA A 147 3.96 8.87 11.93
C ALA A 147 2.44 8.79 12.21
N ILE A 148 2.01 7.81 13.02
CA ILE A 148 0.59 7.56 13.35
C ILE A 148 0.20 8.19 14.70
N SER A 149 1.16 8.59 15.54
CA SER A 149 0.89 9.11 16.88
C SER A 149 0.24 10.51 16.83
N PRO A 150 -0.96 10.71 17.42
CA PRO A 150 -1.66 11.99 17.41
C PRO A 150 -0.98 13.09 18.25
N ASP A 151 -0.14 12.70 19.22
CA ASP A 151 0.22 13.55 20.38
C ASP A 151 1.64 14.14 20.32
N GLN A 152 2.36 14.03 19.21
CA GLN A 152 3.60 14.78 19.05
C GLN A 152 3.29 16.26 18.80
N ASN A 153 3.15 16.99 19.91
CA ASN A 153 3.15 18.44 20.06
C ASN A 153 4.49 19.10 19.64
N THR A 154 5.05 18.67 18.51
CA THR A 154 6.06 19.31 17.67
C THR A 154 5.99 18.60 16.31
N THR A 155 4.95 18.99 15.56
CA THR A 155 4.50 18.48 14.28
C THR A 155 5.63 18.31 13.24
N ALA A 156 6.04 17.08 12.95
CA ALA A 156 6.83 16.81 11.74
C ALA A 156 5.98 17.01 10.46
N PHE A 157 4.69 16.68 10.53
CA PHE A 157 3.70 16.91 9.46
C PHE A 157 2.43 17.51 10.08
N LYS A 158 2.23 18.82 9.90
CA LYS A 158 1.06 19.56 10.40
C LYS A 158 -0.18 19.22 9.58
N GLU A 159 -0.04 19.29 8.27
CA GLU A 159 -1.14 19.25 7.32
C GLU A 159 -0.65 18.65 5.99
N VAL A 160 -1.59 18.11 5.21
CA VAL A 160 -1.33 17.71 3.83
C VAL A 160 -1.28 18.96 2.95
N ALA A 161 -0.36 19.00 2.00
CA ALA A 161 -0.24 20.06 1.02
C ALA A 161 -0.06 19.52 -0.39
N ILE A 162 -0.60 20.26 -1.34
CA ILE A 162 -0.36 20.08 -2.77
C ILE A 162 0.30 21.36 -3.27
N ILE A 163 1.49 21.20 -3.85
CA ILE A 163 2.27 22.31 -4.41
C ILE A 163 2.45 22.11 -5.91
N ARG A 164 2.70 23.20 -6.63
CA ARG A 164 3.10 23.11 -8.03
C ARG A 164 4.54 22.59 -8.09
N HIS A 165 4.77 21.51 -8.84
CA HIS A 165 6.11 20.94 -9.08
C HIS A 165 6.60 21.41 -10.47
N PRO A 166 7.91 21.44 -10.78
CA PRO A 166 8.56 22.52 -11.55
C PRO A 166 8.03 22.73 -12.97
N ARG A 167 7.28 21.80 -13.54
CA ARG A 167 6.60 21.96 -14.84
C ARG A 167 5.17 22.45 -14.66
N HIS A 168 4.76 23.40 -15.49
CA HIS A 168 3.36 23.83 -15.53
C HIS A 168 2.41 22.66 -15.77
N GLY A 169 1.40 22.53 -14.91
CA GLY A 169 0.45 21.41 -14.92
C GLY A 169 0.84 20.23 -14.04
N GLU A 170 2.03 20.23 -13.44
CA GLU A 170 2.49 19.21 -12.50
C GLU A 170 2.24 19.65 -11.06
N TYR A 171 1.73 18.73 -10.25
CA TYR A 171 1.48 18.95 -8.83
C TYR A 171 2.18 17.87 -8.02
N ALA A 172 2.84 18.27 -6.94
CA ALA A 172 3.44 17.37 -5.96
C ALA A 172 2.58 17.31 -4.71
N PHE A 173 2.41 16.09 -4.20
CA PHE A 173 1.77 15.82 -2.93
C PHE A 173 2.82 15.81 -1.83
N GLY A 174 2.56 16.50 -0.73
CA GLY A 174 3.49 16.62 0.37
C GLY A 174 2.81 16.99 1.67
N PHE A 175 3.62 17.38 2.65
CA PHE A 175 3.16 17.73 3.98
C PHE A 175 3.79 19.05 4.43
N ILE A 176 2.97 19.93 5.01
CA ILE A 176 3.44 21.13 5.68
C ILE A 176 4.12 20.68 6.97
N THR A 177 5.39 21.00 7.11
CA THR A 177 6.20 20.64 8.30
C THR A 177 6.31 21.82 9.25
N SER A 178 6.54 23.02 8.72
CA SER A 178 6.65 24.27 9.49
C SER A 178 6.16 25.47 8.68
N SER A 179 5.88 26.55 9.40
CA SER A 179 5.57 27.86 8.82
C SER A 179 6.62 28.83 9.34
N LEU A 180 7.16 29.66 8.45
CA LEU A 180 8.25 30.57 8.74
C LEU A 180 8.05 31.88 7.99
N VAL A 181 8.54 32.97 8.58
CA VAL A 181 8.50 34.30 7.97
C VAL A 181 9.91 34.60 7.48
N LEU A 182 10.06 34.76 6.17
CA LEU A 182 11.31 35.18 5.56
C LEU A 182 11.38 36.71 5.62
N GLN A 183 12.28 37.21 6.47
CA GLN A 183 12.52 38.65 6.58
C GLN A 183 13.33 39.12 5.37
N ARG A 184 12.79 40.10 4.64
CA ARG A 184 13.47 40.77 3.52
C ARG A 184 13.45 42.28 3.77
N GLU A 185 14.47 42.99 3.27
CA GLU A 185 14.54 44.46 3.38
C GLU A 185 13.30 45.17 2.80
N ASN A 186 12.58 44.53 1.88
CA ASN A 186 11.40 45.08 1.20
C ASN A 186 10.05 44.52 1.70
N GLY A 187 10.04 43.79 2.83
CA GLY A 187 8.83 43.24 3.42
C GLY A 187 8.96 41.76 3.80
N ASP A 188 8.26 41.36 4.85
CA ASP A 188 8.25 39.99 5.35
C ASP A 188 7.37 39.09 4.46
N GLU A 189 7.89 37.92 4.09
CA GLU A 189 7.16 36.91 3.29
C GLU A 189 6.81 35.68 4.14
N GLU A 190 5.52 35.34 4.24
CA GLU A 190 5.09 34.11 4.91
C GLU A 190 5.28 32.88 4.00
N LEU A 191 6.23 32.03 4.38
CA LEU A 191 6.54 30.79 3.70
C LEU A 191 6.15 29.58 4.55
N CYS A 192 5.81 28.49 3.89
CA CYS A 192 5.64 27.19 4.52
C CYS A 192 6.69 26.23 3.98
N SER A 193 7.27 25.44 4.89
CA SER A 193 8.16 24.33 4.56
C SER A 193 7.32 23.11 4.23
N VAL A 194 7.29 22.75 2.95
CA VAL A 194 6.57 21.59 2.44
C VAL A 194 7.57 20.48 2.14
N TYR A 195 7.43 19.36 2.84
CA TYR A 195 8.17 18.15 2.56
C TYR A 195 7.43 17.31 1.52
N VAL A 196 8.10 17.00 0.42
CA VAL A 196 7.58 16.17 -0.68
C VAL A 196 8.34 14.84 -0.67
N PRO A 197 7.73 13.75 -0.17
CA PRO A 197 8.36 12.44 -0.18
C PRO A 197 8.46 11.89 -1.61
N THR A 198 9.50 11.09 -1.84
CA THR A 198 9.67 10.31 -3.06
C THR A 198 8.97 8.95 -2.88
N ASN A 199 9.70 7.82 -2.95
CA ASN A 199 9.14 6.47 -2.81
C ASN A 199 9.09 5.98 -1.36
N HIS A 200 9.81 6.65 -0.44
CA HIS A 200 9.85 6.30 0.97
C HIS A 200 9.41 7.50 1.78
N LEU A 201 8.59 7.29 2.81
CA LEU A 201 7.99 8.36 3.61
C LEU A 201 9.02 9.34 4.20
N TYR A 202 10.25 8.89 4.47
CA TYR A 202 11.32 9.68 5.09
C TYR A 202 12.42 10.14 4.12
N ILE A 203 12.27 9.86 2.82
CA ILE A 203 13.20 10.32 1.78
C ILE A 203 12.41 11.21 0.83
N GLY A 204 12.85 12.45 0.68
CA GLY A 204 12.19 13.44 -0.15
C GLY A 204 12.89 14.78 -0.12
N ASP A 205 12.29 15.73 -0.82
CA ASP A 205 12.77 17.09 -0.91
C ASP A 205 11.98 18.02 0.01
N VAL A 206 12.60 19.12 0.43
CA VAL A 206 11.93 20.18 1.20
C VAL A 206 11.87 21.43 0.34
N PHE A 207 10.66 21.93 0.13
CA PHE A 207 10.39 23.16 -0.61
C PHE A 207 9.87 24.24 0.32
N LEU A 208 10.39 25.46 0.16
CA LEU A 208 9.80 26.66 0.77
C LEU A 208 8.85 27.28 -0.24
N VAL A 209 7.56 27.28 0.09
CA VAL A 209 6.50 27.75 -0.81
C VAL A 209 5.69 28.82 -0.10
N ASN A 210 5.28 29.86 -0.83
CA ASN A 210 4.42 30.90 -0.29
C ASN A 210 3.11 30.27 0.21
N SER A 211 2.68 30.65 1.42
CA SER A 211 1.47 30.10 2.04
C SER A 211 0.24 30.23 1.15
N GLU A 212 0.14 31.27 0.32
CA GLU A 212 -0.96 31.52 -0.61
C GLU A 212 -0.99 30.58 -1.81
N GLU A 213 0.16 30.05 -2.23
CA GLU A 213 0.27 29.17 -3.40
C GLU A 213 0.02 27.69 -3.07
N ILE A 214 -0.08 27.36 -1.78
CA ILE A 214 -0.28 25.99 -1.31
C ILE A 214 -1.76 25.63 -1.32
N ILE A 215 -2.08 24.54 -2.01
CA ILE A 215 -3.40 23.93 -2.02
C ILE A 215 -3.48 22.98 -0.83
N ARG A 216 -4.41 23.23 0.10
CA ARG A 216 -4.61 22.42 1.32
C ARG A 216 -5.84 21.54 1.14
N PRO A 217 -5.69 20.26 0.77
CA PRO A 217 -6.84 19.36 0.60
C PRO A 217 -7.47 19.01 1.94
N ASN A 218 -8.76 18.68 1.94
CA ASN A 218 -9.47 18.12 3.09
C ASN A 218 -9.09 16.65 3.29
N LEU A 219 -7.83 16.41 3.66
CA LEU A 219 -7.27 15.11 3.98
C LEU A 219 -6.54 15.17 5.32
N SER A 220 -6.71 14.13 6.12
CA SER A 220 -5.90 13.92 7.31
C SER A 220 -4.46 13.55 6.92
N VAL A 221 -3.51 13.84 7.82
CA VAL A 221 -2.10 13.42 7.64
C VAL A 221 -2.00 11.90 7.48
N ARG A 222 -2.86 11.13 8.17
CA ARG A 222 -2.94 9.67 8.05
C ARG A 222 -3.31 9.22 6.64
N GLU A 223 -4.35 9.81 6.05
CA GLU A 223 -4.74 9.52 4.66
C GLU A 223 -3.63 9.92 3.69
N GLY A 224 -2.94 11.04 3.93
CA GLY A 224 -1.78 11.43 3.13
C GLY A 224 -0.63 10.41 3.20
N ILE A 225 -0.32 9.88 4.39
CA ILE A 225 0.69 8.82 4.55
C ILE A 225 0.25 7.56 3.81
N GLU A 226 -1.02 7.18 3.91
CA GLU A 226 -1.58 6.02 3.21
C GLU A 226 -1.44 6.14 1.69
N ILE A 227 -1.69 7.33 1.12
CA ILE A 227 -1.49 7.62 -0.30
C ILE A 227 -0.03 7.39 -0.71
N ILE A 228 0.94 7.87 0.07
CA ILE A 228 2.36 7.72 -0.28
C ILE A 228 2.82 6.27 -0.14
N VAL A 229 2.44 5.60 0.94
CA VAL A 229 2.80 4.20 1.19
C VAL A 229 2.14 3.27 0.15
N SER A 230 0.95 3.62 -0.34
CA SER A 230 0.28 2.90 -1.42
C SER A 230 0.78 3.30 -2.81
N ILE A 231 1.80 4.16 -2.92
CA ILE A 231 2.35 4.65 -4.20
C ILE A 231 1.25 5.29 -5.07
N GLY A 232 0.34 6.03 -4.42
CA GLY A 232 -0.76 6.74 -5.06
C GLY A 232 -1.99 5.90 -5.39
N MET A 233 -2.00 4.59 -5.11
CA MET A 233 -3.16 3.73 -5.42
C MET A 233 -4.42 4.08 -4.64
N THR A 234 -4.27 4.71 -3.47
CA THR A 234 -5.39 5.13 -2.61
C THR A 234 -5.80 6.59 -2.80
N MET A 235 -5.36 7.25 -3.88
CA MET A 235 -5.71 8.64 -4.15
C MET A 235 -7.24 8.81 -4.34
N PRO A 236 -7.90 9.73 -3.62
CA PRO A 236 -9.33 9.99 -3.80
C PRO A 236 -9.60 10.62 -5.18
N GLN A 237 -10.80 10.36 -5.71
CA GLN A 237 -11.22 10.84 -7.03
C GLN A 237 -11.45 12.36 -7.09
N VAL A 238 -11.72 12.97 -5.93
CA VAL A 238 -11.96 14.42 -5.79
C VAL A 238 -11.24 14.92 -4.55
N LEU A 239 -10.44 15.97 -4.70
CA LEU A 239 -9.78 16.69 -3.61
C LEU A 239 -10.44 18.05 -3.48
N SER A 240 -11.24 18.25 -2.42
CA SER A 240 -11.76 19.57 -2.08
C SER A 240 -10.74 20.33 -1.24
N PRO A 241 -10.47 21.62 -1.52
CA PRO A 241 -9.72 22.48 -0.63
C PRO A 241 -10.47 22.61 0.71
N ILE A 242 -9.73 22.70 1.81
CA ILE A 242 -10.28 23.19 3.07
C ILE A 242 -10.62 24.67 2.86
N ASP A 243 -11.91 25.03 2.99
CA ASP A 243 -12.36 26.41 2.88
C ASP A 243 -11.57 27.29 3.87
N ARG A 244 -10.71 28.17 3.36
CA ARG A 244 -10.09 29.21 4.20
C ARG A 244 -11.21 30.08 4.72
N LEU A 245 -11.41 30.12 6.04
CA LEU A 245 -11.99 31.30 6.66
C LEU A 245 -11.12 32.50 6.23
N PRO A 246 -11.70 33.55 5.62
CA PRO A 246 -10.91 34.68 5.16
C PRO A 246 -10.20 35.31 6.36
N HIS A 247 -8.88 35.46 6.24
CA HIS A 247 -8.08 36.19 7.21
C HIS A 247 -8.56 37.66 7.20
N PRO A 248 -9.06 38.21 8.32
CA PRO A 248 -9.55 39.57 8.38
C PRO A 248 -8.35 40.52 8.49
N SER A 249 -7.63 40.72 7.40
CA SER A 249 -6.55 41.71 7.33
C SER A 249 -6.53 42.36 5.95
N ASN A 250 -7.67 42.93 5.55
CA ASN A 250 -7.68 43.93 4.49
C ASN A 250 -8.86 44.93 4.61
N ARG A 251 -9.03 45.51 5.80
CA ARG A 251 -9.87 46.72 5.97
C ARG A 251 -9.24 47.70 6.96
N LEU A 252 -8.19 48.37 6.53
CA LEU A 252 -7.92 49.74 6.96
C LEU A 252 -7.73 50.60 5.70
N PRO A 253 -8.74 51.35 5.24
CA PRO A 253 -8.46 52.45 4.36
C PRO A 253 -7.68 53.48 5.20
N LEU A 254 -6.39 53.60 4.94
CA LEU A 254 -5.61 54.79 5.28
C LEU A 254 -6.21 55.95 4.49
N ASN A 255 -7.26 56.56 5.04
CA ASN A 255 -7.78 57.81 4.54
C ASN A 255 -6.85 58.93 5.03
N ARG A 256 -6.13 59.51 4.08
CA ARG A 256 -5.32 60.72 4.22
C ARG A 256 -6.27 61.92 4.36
N VAL A 257 -6.32 62.55 5.55
CA VAL A 257 -6.35 64.02 5.76
C VAL A 257 -5.77 64.30 7.14
#